data_AF-F8GWF4-F1
#
_entry.id   AF-F8GWF4-F1
#
_cell.length_a   1.000
_cell.length_b   1.000
_cell.length_c   1.000
_cell.angle_alpha   90.00
_cell.angle_beta   90.00
_cell.angle_gamma   90.00
#
_symmetry.space_group_name_H-M   'P 1'
#
loop_
_entity.id
_entity.type
_entity.pdbx_description
1 polymer ?
#
loop_
_entity_poly.entity_id
_entity_poly.type
_entity_poly.pdbx_seq_one_letter_code
_entity_poly.pdbx_strand_id
1 'polypeptide(L)'
;MATIIQYLRSYGDCVHHPREDVAYALLVERDPGTRIIISRLLQEHRVIATVGAELLDRLREAQSEVVTSRAALEAAAAMYLVYYRNHLSTEEKQVMPRAARFLTEADWAEVAATDPASADPLFGANVQKRFATLRKQIDSEANASMH
;
A
#
# COMPACT_ATOMS: atom_id res chain seq x y z
N MET A 1 13.47 -5.81 -7.60
CA MET A 1 12.70 -4.54 -7.64
C MET A 1 11.29 -4.73 -8.20
N ALA A 2 11.12 -5.23 -9.44
CA ALA A 2 9.79 -5.40 -10.05
C ALA A 2 8.83 -6.26 -9.21
N THR A 3 9.31 -7.34 -8.60
CA THR A 3 8.54 -8.17 -7.66
C THR A 3 8.06 -7.38 -6.44
N ILE A 4 8.87 -6.47 -5.89
CA ILE A 4 8.49 -5.65 -4.74
C ILE A 4 7.37 -4.69 -5.13
N ILE A 5 7.53 -3.98 -6.23
CA ILE A 5 6.51 -3.03 -6.72
C ILE A 5 5.22 -3.76 -7.09
N GLN A 6 5.32 -4.94 -7.71
CA GLN A 6 4.16 -5.77 -8.00
C GLN A 6 3.44 -6.21 -6.72
N TYR A 7 4.18 -6.60 -5.67
CA TYR A 7 3.59 -6.93 -4.38
C TYR A 7 2.86 -5.73 -3.78
N LEU A 8 3.55 -4.59 -3.63
CA LEU A 8 2.97 -3.39 -3.01
C LEU A 8 1.71 -2.92 -3.72
N ARG A 9 1.68 -2.98 -5.05
CA ARG A 9 0.46 -2.68 -5.81
C ARG A 9 -0.67 -3.67 -5.55
N SER A 10 -0.42 -4.98 -5.74
CA SER A 10 -1.48 -5.97 -5.59
C SER A 10 -2.00 -6.04 -4.16
N TYR A 11 -1.12 -5.97 -3.16
CA TYR A 11 -1.52 -5.95 -1.76
C TYR A 11 -2.24 -4.64 -1.40
N GLY A 12 -1.65 -3.48 -1.75
CA GLY A 12 -2.25 -2.17 -1.50
C GLY A 12 -3.65 -2.07 -2.06
N ASP A 13 -3.78 -2.25 -3.39
CA ASP A 13 -5.03 -2.01 -4.12
C ASP A 13 -6.11 -3.07 -3.83
N CYS A 14 -5.74 -4.34 -3.62
CA CYS A 14 -6.71 -5.43 -3.54
C CYS A 14 -6.97 -5.94 -2.12
N VAL A 15 -6.11 -5.63 -1.15
CA VAL A 15 -6.21 -6.16 0.22
C VAL A 15 -6.30 -5.04 1.25
N HIS A 16 -5.41 -4.06 1.17
CA HIS A 16 -5.25 -3.04 2.20
C HIS A 16 -6.24 -1.88 2.05
N HIS A 17 -6.20 -1.16 0.91
CA HIS A 17 -7.03 0.02 0.67
C HIS A 17 -8.54 -0.24 0.82
N PRO A 18 -9.11 -1.40 0.41
CA PRO A 18 -10.54 -1.66 0.63
C PRO A 18 -10.96 -1.61 2.11
N ARG A 19 -10.10 -2.04 3.02
CA ARG A 19 -10.36 -1.98 4.46
C ARG A 19 -10.21 -0.56 4.99
N GLU A 20 -9.22 0.16 4.49
CA GLU A 20 -9.01 1.56 4.85
C GLU A 20 -10.15 2.45 4.37
N ASP A 21 -10.67 2.23 3.16
CA ASP A 21 -11.80 2.98 2.63
C ASP A 21 -13.04 2.87 3.54
N VAL A 22 -13.30 1.68 4.12
CA VAL A 22 -14.36 1.48 5.12
C VAL A 22 -14.04 2.19 6.43
N ALA A 23 -12.82 2.02 6.96
CA ALA A 23 -12.39 2.69 8.19
C ALA A 23 -12.44 4.22 8.06
N TYR A 24 -12.12 4.74 6.88
CA TYR A 24 -12.15 6.16 6.53
C TYR A 24 -13.57 6.69 6.47
N ALA A 25 -14.50 5.97 5.86
CA ALA A 25 -15.91 6.35 5.86
C ALA A 25 -16.46 6.48 7.29
N LEU A 26 -16.26 5.46 8.11
CA LEU A 26 -16.70 5.44 9.52
C LEU A 26 -16.01 6.54 10.35
N LEU A 27 -14.72 6.79 10.11
CA LEU A 27 -13.98 7.83 10.82
C LEU A 27 -14.48 9.24 10.46
N VAL A 28 -14.88 9.50 9.20
CA VAL A 28 -15.48 10.80 8.82
C VAL A 28 -16.80 11.04 9.55
N GLU A 29 -17.58 9.99 9.82
CA GLU A 29 -18.84 10.12 10.55
C GLU A 29 -18.61 10.43 12.03
N ARG A 30 -17.61 9.80 12.65
CA ARG A 30 -17.31 9.93 14.09
C ARG A 30 -16.39 11.09 14.46
N ASP A 31 -15.50 11.48 13.55
CA ASP A 31 -14.62 12.64 13.67
C ASP A 31 -14.65 13.47 12.36
N PRO A 32 -15.71 14.29 12.14
CA PRO A 32 -15.87 15.05 10.90
C PRO A 32 -14.70 15.99 10.55
N GLY A 33 -13.86 16.35 11.52
CA GLY A 33 -12.64 17.12 11.29
C GLY A 33 -11.61 16.41 10.40
N THR A 34 -11.73 15.09 10.23
CA THR A 34 -10.86 14.27 9.37
C THR A 34 -11.24 14.29 7.90
N ARG A 35 -12.40 14.87 7.53
CA ARG A 35 -12.93 14.80 6.16
C ARG A 35 -11.93 15.24 5.08
N ILE A 36 -11.21 16.33 5.33
CA ILE A 36 -10.24 16.88 4.36
C ILE A 36 -9.06 15.93 4.17
N ILE A 37 -8.48 15.43 5.26
CA ILE A 37 -7.31 14.55 5.20
C ILE A 37 -7.67 13.19 4.60
N ILE A 38 -8.84 12.64 4.94
CA ILE A 38 -9.34 11.39 4.37
C ILE A 38 -9.61 11.54 2.87
N SER A 39 -10.25 12.64 2.46
CA SER A 39 -10.50 12.91 1.02
C SER A 39 -9.18 12.97 0.23
N ARG A 40 -8.11 13.50 0.84
CA ARG A 40 -6.77 13.50 0.26
C ARG A 40 -6.19 12.09 0.17
N LEU A 41 -6.28 11.27 1.23
CA LEU A 41 -5.76 9.90 1.24
C LEU A 41 -6.44 9.02 0.19
N LEU A 42 -7.77 9.12 0.05
CA LEU A 42 -8.51 8.41 -1.01
C LEU A 42 -8.05 8.82 -2.41
N GLN A 43 -7.66 10.08 -2.61
CA GLN A 43 -7.05 10.52 -3.87
C GLN A 43 -5.62 9.98 -4.03
N GLU A 44 -4.85 9.91 -2.94
CA GLU A 44 -3.51 9.33 -2.93
C GLU A 44 -3.53 7.83 -3.27
N HIS A 45 -4.53 7.04 -2.86
CA HIS A 45 -4.72 5.64 -3.31
C HIS A 45 -4.67 5.54 -4.84
N ARG A 46 -5.45 6.40 -5.53
CA ARG A 46 -5.51 6.42 -7.01
C ARG A 46 -4.19 6.87 -7.64
N VAL A 47 -3.54 7.86 -7.05
CA VAL A 47 -2.25 8.36 -7.54
C VAL A 47 -1.20 7.27 -7.42
N ILE A 48 -1.09 6.63 -6.26
CA ILE A 48 -0.16 5.53 -5.98
C ILE A 48 -0.36 4.37 -6.94
N ALA A 49 -1.61 3.96 -7.17
CA ALA A 49 -1.92 2.91 -8.15
C ALA A 49 -1.40 3.26 -9.56
N THR A 50 -1.56 4.53 -9.96
CA THR A 50 -1.13 5.04 -11.28
C THR A 50 0.39 5.09 -11.39
N VAL A 51 1.07 5.77 -10.45
CA VAL A 51 2.54 5.91 -10.50
C VAL A 51 3.25 4.58 -10.27
N GLY A 52 2.64 3.66 -9.52
CA GLY A 52 3.13 2.29 -9.34
C GLY A 52 3.03 1.46 -10.61
N ALA A 53 1.96 1.62 -11.40
CA ALA A 53 1.81 0.93 -12.68
C ALA A 53 2.91 1.38 -13.65
N GLU A 54 3.10 2.70 -13.79
CA GLU A 54 4.17 3.27 -14.62
C GLU A 54 5.55 2.74 -14.21
N LEU A 55 5.88 2.77 -12.90
CA LEU A 55 7.15 2.25 -12.42
C LEU A 55 7.33 0.75 -12.74
N LEU A 56 6.28 -0.05 -12.56
CA LEU A 56 6.35 -1.48 -12.85
C LEU A 56 6.62 -1.75 -14.33
N ASP A 57 5.99 -0.98 -15.22
CA ASP A 57 6.18 -1.13 -16.66
C ASP A 57 7.59 -0.69 -17.07
N ARG A 58 8.12 0.42 -16.55
CA ARG A 58 9.53 0.81 -16.75
C ARG A 58 10.53 -0.23 -16.24
N LEU A 59 10.24 -0.86 -15.10
CA LEU A 59 11.08 -1.93 -14.58
C LEU A 59 11.05 -3.18 -15.46
N ARG A 60 9.93 -3.47 -16.13
CA ARG A 60 9.81 -4.57 -17.09
C ARG A 60 10.54 -4.26 -18.39
N GLU A 61 10.40 -3.05 -18.91
CA GLU A 61 11.14 -2.58 -20.08
C GLU A 61 12.65 -2.72 -19.85
N ALA A 62 13.15 -2.26 -18.70
CA ALA A 62 14.58 -2.35 -18.35
C ALA A 62 15.11 -3.79 -18.19
N GLN A 63 14.23 -4.77 -17.97
CA GLN A 63 14.59 -6.20 -17.90
C GLN A 63 14.50 -6.89 -19.26
N SER A 64 13.92 -6.23 -20.26
CA SER A 64 13.81 -6.72 -21.63
C SER A 64 14.90 -6.10 -22.51
N GLU A 65 15.02 -6.55 -23.76
CA GLU A 65 15.95 -5.97 -24.75
C GLU A 65 15.49 -4.59 -25.29
N VAL A 66 14.55 -3.94 -24.61
CA VAL A 66 14.05 -2.61 -24.96
C VAL A 66 15.02 -1.54 -24.46
N VAL A 67 15.32 -0.55 -25.31
CA VAL A 67 16.12 0.61 -24.91
C VAL A 67 15.32 1.47 -23.93
N THR A 68 15.65 1.37 -22.64
CA THR A 68 15.04 2.16 -21.56
C THR A 68 15.85 3.41 -21.24
N SER A 69 15.17 4.54 -21.07
CA SER A 69 15.78 5.74 -20.50
C SER A 69 15.98 5.57 -18.99
N ARG A 70 17.26 5.53 -18.56
CA ARG A 70 17.62 5.49 -17.13
C ARG A 70 17.01 6.65 -16.34
N ALA A 71 17.04 7.86 -16.91
CA ALA A 71 16.47 9.05 -16.28
C ALA A 71 14.96 8.93 -16.07
N ALA A 72 14.23 8.33 -17.03
CA ALA A 72 12.79 8.10 -16.89
C ALA A 72 12.48 7.07 -15.80
N LEU A 73 13.25 5.98 -15.72
CA LEU A 73 13.10 4.98 -14.66
C LEU A 73 13.39 5.58 -13.27
N GLU A 74 14.44 6.39 -13.15
CA GLU A 74 14.78 7.08 -11.89
C GLU A 74 13.67 8.07 -11.48
N ALA A 75 13.11 8.83 -12.42
CA ALA A 75 12.00 9.73 -12.16
C ALA A 75 10.73 8.97 -11.70
N ALA A 76 10.38 7.87 -12.37
CA ALA A 76 9.24 7.03 -11.97
C ALA A 76 9.42 6.44 -10.57
N ALA A 77 10.64 5.97 -10.25
CA ALA A 77 10.96 5.44 -8.93
C ALA A 77 10.86 6.52 -7.85
N ALA A 78 11.41 7.71 -8.09
CA ALA A 78 11.35 8.84 -7.16
C ALA A 78 9.90 9.27 -6.90
N MET A 79 9.08 9.40 -7.95
CA MET A 79 7.67 9.75 -7.82
C MET A 79 6.91 8.73 -6.98
N TYR A 80 7.06 7.43 -7.27
CA TYR A 80 6.41 6.37 -6.50
C TYR A 80 6.78 6.44 -5.03
N LEU A 81 8.08 6.57 -4.71
CA LEU A 81 8.56 6.62 -3.34
C LEU A 81 8.05 7.85 -2.58
N VAL A 82 7.98 9.02 -3.23
CA VAL A 82 7.47 10.24 -2.59
C VAL A 82 6.00 10.08 -2.23
N TYR A 83 5.15 9.63 -3.16
CA TYR A 83 3.73 9.45 -2.88
C TYR A 83 3.49 8.38 -1.81
N TYR A 84 4.12 7.21 -1.94
CA TYR A 84 3.90 6.11 -1.01
C TYR A 84 4.35 6.45 0.41
N ARG A 85 5.51 7.12 0.58
CA ARG A 85 6.01 7.54 1.90
C ARG A 85 5.15 8.62 2.53
N ASN A 86 4.69 9.60 1.73
CA ASN A 86 3.82 10.65 2.25
C ASN A 86 2.46 10.09 2.70
N HIS A 87 1.93 9.15 1.93
CA HIS A 87 0.68 8.46 2.24
C HIS A 87 0.77 7.72 3.58
N LEU A 88 1.71 6.78 3.71
CA LEU A 88 1.94 6.05 4.98
C LEU A 88 2.19 6.99 6.15
N SER A 89 3.05 8.00 5.98
CA SER A 89 3.35 8.95 7.06
C SER A 89 2.11 9.74 7.48
N THR A 90 1.15 9.96 6.59
CA THR A 90 -0.08 10.68 6.91
C THR A 90 -1.04 9.77 7.67
N GLU A 91 -1.17 8.51 7.24
CA GLU A 91 -1.97 7.50 7.92
C GLU A 91 -1.48 7.27 9.34
N GLU A 92 -0.19 6.94 9.51
CA GLU A 92 0.42 6.62 10.80
C GLU A 92 0.33 7.78 11.80
N LYS A 93 0.61 9.02 11.35
CA LYS A 93 0.72 10.17 12.26
C LYS A 93 -0.61 10.85 12.54
N GLN A 94 -1.57 10.76 11.61
CA GLN A 94 -2.77 11.59 11.68
C GLN A 94 -4.06 10.79 11.70
N VAL A 95 -4.13 9.65 10.99
CA VAL A 95 -5.37 8.89 10.84
C VAL A 95 -5.47 7.75 11.83
N MET A 96 -4.46 6.89 11.92
CA MET A 96 -4.46 5.74 12.84
C MET A 96 -4.71 6.14 14.30
N PRO A 97 -4.12 7.22 14.86
CA PRO A 97 -4.41 7.64 16.24
C PRO A 97 -5.87 8.09 16.44
N ARG A 98 -6.48 8.70 15.41
CA ARG A 98 -7.90 9.12 15.45
C ARG A 98 -8.83 7.93 15.28
N ALA A 99 -8.52 7.02 14.36
CA ALA A 99 -9.24 5.77 14.19
C ALA A 99 -9.26 4.99 15.51
N ALA A 100 -8.11 4.81 16.16
CA ALA A 100 -8.00 4.14 17.45
C ALA A 100 -8.80 4.83 18.58
N ARG A 101 -8.95 6.16 18.51
CA ARG A 101 -9.69 6.94 19.51
C ARG A 101 -11.21 6.93 19.29
N PHE A 102 -11.66 6.99 18.04
CA PHE A 102 -13.05 7.27 17.70
C PHE A 102 -13.81 6.06 17.14
N LEU A 103 -13.14 5.09 16.52
CA LEU A 103 -13.78 3.86 16.07
C LEU A 103 -14.03 2.92 17.25
N THR A 104 -15.23 2.36 17.27
CA THR A 104 -15.71 1.39 18.24
C THR A 104 -15.37 -0.03 17.80
N GLU A 105 -15.52 -1.00 18.70
CA GLU A 105 -15.35 -2.42 18.37
C GLU A 105 -16.28 -2.88 17.24
N ALA A 106 -17.51 -2.33 17.17
CA ALA A 106 -18.44 -2.63 16.09
C ALA A 106 -17.94 -2.10 14.73
N ASP A 107 -17.38 -0.90 14.70
CA ASP A 107 -16.77 -0.34 13.48
C ASP A 107 -15.57 -1.18 13.03
N TRP A 108 -14.74 -1.62 13.97
CA TRP A 108 -13.61 -2.52 13.66
C TRP A 108 -14.06 -3.89 13.16
N ALA A 109 -15.18 -4.41 13.66
CA ALA A 109 -15.78 -5.63 13.14
C ALA A 109 -16.26 -5.46 11.69
N GLU A 110 -16.81 -4.28 11.34
CA GLU A 110 -17.20 -3.94 9.97
C GLU A 110 -15.97 -3.88 9.05
N VAL A 111 -14.91 -3.18 9.47
CA VAL A 111 -13.63 -3.12 8.72
C VAL A 111 -13.04 -4.52 8.51
N ALA A 112 -13.10 -5.39 9.52
CA ALA A 112 -12.59 -6.75 9.45
C ALA A 112 -13.43 -7.67 8.54
N ALA A 113 -14.74 -7.40 8.42
CA ALA A 113 -15.66 -8.11 7.55
C ALA A 113 -15.49 -7.75 6.07
N THR A 114 -14.72 -6.71 5.74
CA THR A 114 -14.38 -6.38 4.36
C THR A 114 -13.49 -7.47 3.77
N ASP A 115 -14.11 -8.25 2.88
CA ASP A 115 -13.42 -9.27 2.09
C ASP A 115 -12.46 -8.59 1.10
N PRO A 116 -11.19 -9.00 1.09
CA PRO A 116 -10.26 -8.47 0.11
C PRO A 116 -10.61 -9.00 -1.29
N ALA A 117 -10.38 -8.19 -2.32
CA ALA A 117 -10.61 -8.58 -3.71
C ALA A 117 -9.70 -9.73 -4.17
N SER A 118 -8.64 -10.02 -3.42
CA SER A 118 -7.76 -11.17 -3.61
C SER A 118 -7.10 -11.59 -2.30
N ALA A 119 -6.64 -12.83 -2.19
CA ALA A 119 -5.81 -13.23 -1.06
C ALA A 119 -4.47 -12.48 -1.05
N ASP A 120 -3.92 -12.22 0.14
CA ASP A 120 -2.57 -11.70 0.28
C ASP A 120 -1.59 -12.64 -0.46
N PRO A 121 -0.84 -12.12 -1.46
CA PRO A 121 0.01 -12.97 -2.28
C PRO A 121 1.36 -13.34 -1.62
N LEU A 122 1.72 -12.73 -0.48
CA LEU A 122 3.00 -12.87 0.22
C LEU A 122 2.87 -13.49 1.63
N PHE A 123 1.75 -13.25 2.31
CA PHE A 123 1.46 -13.80 3.65
C PHE A 123 0.20 -14.68 3.63
N GLY A 124 0.04 -15.55 4.65
CA GLY A 124 -1.07 -16.50 4.74
C GLY A 124 -0.78 -17.86 4.09
N ALA A 125 -1.84 -18.66 3.86
CA ALA A 125 -1.72 -20.06 3.43
C ALA A 125 -1.28 -20.22 1.95
N ASN A 126 -1.54 -19.22 1.11
CA ASN A 126 -1.33 -19.30 -0.35
C ASN A 126 -0.25 -18.31 -0.82
N VAL A 127 0.96 -18.42 -0.25
CA VAL A 127 2.11 -17.64 -0.70
C VAL A 127 2.45 -18.01 -2.14
N GLN A 128 2.41 -17.03 -3.04
CA GLN A 128 2.70 -17.31 -4.45
C GLN A 128 4.20 -17.48 -4.65
N LYS A 129 4.60 -18.53 -5.40
CA LYS A 129 6.02 -18.88 -5.62
C LYS A 129 6.90 -17.70 -6.06
N ARG A 130 6.36 -16.77 -6.87
CA ARG A 130 7.06 -15.57 -7.34
C ARG A 130 7.52 -14.62 -6.24
N PHE A 131 6.92 -14.68 -5.05
CA PHE A 131 7.25 -13.82 -3.92
C PHE A 131 8.14 -14.51 -2.86
N ALA A 132 8.53 -15.76 -3.06
CA ALA A 132 9.29 -16.53 -2.07
C ALA A 132 10.63 -15.88 -1.69
N THR A 133 11.35 -15.32 -2.66
CA THR A 133 12.62 -14.60 -2.39
C THR A 133 12.39 -13.33 -1.59
N LEU A 134 11.35 -12.55 -1.95
CA LEU A 134 10.99 -11.33 -1.22
C LEU A 134 10.60 -11.65 0.22
N ARG A 135 9.83 -12.74 0.43
CA ARG A 135 9.44 -13.17 1.77
C ARG A 135 10.65 -13.45 2.66
N LYS A 136 11.62 -14.22 2.15
CA LYS A 136 12.87 -14.52 2.88
C LYS A 136 13.65 -13.27 3.25
N GLN A 137 13.70 -12.27 2.36
CA GLN A 137 14.36 -11.00 2.63
C GLN A 137 13.67 -10.23 3.76
N ILE A 138 12.33 -10.12 3.72
CA ILE A 138 11.56 -9.46 4.78
C ILE A 138 11.74 -10.18 6.12
N ASP A 139 11.65 -11.51 6.14
CA ASP A 139 11.83 -12.29 7.37
C ASP A 139 13.25 -12.09 7.96
N SER A 140 14.28 -11.96 7.11
CA SER A 140 15.65 -11.68 7.54
C SER A 140 15.79 -10.28 8.16
N GLU A 141 15.25 -9.24 7.52
CA GLU A 141 15.32 -7.86 8.00
C GLU A 141 14.52 -7.66 9.30
N ALA A 142 13.36 -8.31 9.41
CA ALA A 142 12.54 -8.28 10.63
C ALA A 142 13.29 -8.87 11.83
N ASN A 143 13.97 -10.01 11.64
CA ASN A 143 14.78 -10.63 12.69
C ASN A 143 16.02 -9.80 13.05
N ALA A 144 16.63 -9.11 12.07
CA ALA A 144 17.76 -8.22 12.32
C ALA A 144 17.37 -6.95 13.08
N SER A 145 16.13 -6.45 12.89
CA SER A 145 15.61 -5.26 13.57
C SER A 145 15.13 -5.53 15.01
N MET A 146 15.03 -6.81 15.41
CA MET A 146 14.68 -7.24 16.77
C MET A 146 15.89 -7.43 17.69
N HIS A 147 17.12 -7.20 17.18
CA HIS A 147 18.39 -7.25 17.91
C HIS A 147 19.09 -5.90 17.87
#